data_AF-A0A1U8JBK6-F1
#
_entry.id   AF-A0A1U8JBK6-F1
#
_cell.length_a   1.000
_cell.length_b   1.000
_cell.length_c   1.000
_cell.angle_alpha   90.00
_cell.angle_beta   90.00
_cell.angle_gamma   90.00
#
_symmetry.space_group_name_H-M   'P 1'
#
loop_
_entity.id
_entity.type
_entity.pdbx_description
1 polymer ?
#
loop_
_entity_poly.entity_id
_entity_poly.type
_entity_poly.pdbx_seq_one_letter_code
_entity_poly.pdbx_strand_id
1 'polypeptide(L)'
;MSSNTPSEMQEPSIDTDKLSYEIFSILESKFLFGYDDNQKLWIPKPISPPASEPMVQPGDENSLPAIKNQRGKICILSIDSGGMKGILCGKALAYLEKALKSKSGNPNARIADYFDVAAGSSVGGIFTAMLFATRDNNQPIFTAEETWRFLADNGKRIYRSGAGKNGGILKKILKNGSTGSSSNGMEKVMKEAFTAGRRSLTLKDTLKPVLIPCYDLSSTAPFLFSRADALETDSFDFPLWEVCRATSAEPGLSGPVLMQSVDGQTKCVAVDGGLAMSNPTVAAITHVLHNKQEFPFVRGVEDLLVLSLGTGQLLEVSYEYEQVRNWRLKDWAKPMTRISGDGSADSVDQTVAMAFQQCRSSNYVRIQANGSSLGRCGPNVDTDPSPSNVKLLMEIGEEMLKQKNVESILFGGKRISEESNMEKLDWFAGELVLEHQRRSCRIAPTVAFKQPSPKIN
;
A
#
# COMPACT_ATOMS: atom_id res chain seq x y z
N MET A 1 48.25 56.37 14.70
CA MET A 1 47.03 57.13 15.05
C MET A 1 45.95 56.66 14.09
N SER A 2 45.10 55.73 14.54
CA SER A 2 43.65 55.98 14.78
C SER A 2 42.87 55.88 13.46
N SER A 3 41.75 55.17 13.27
CA SER A 3 40.84 54.37 14.11
C SER A 3 39.77 53.78 13.16
N ASN A 4 39.28 52.56 13.44
CA ASN A 4 38.11 51.94 12.80
C ASN A 4 36.80 52.71 13.01
N THR A 5 35.88 52.68 12.04
CA THR A 5 34.41 52.54 12.22
C THR A 5 33.72 52.18 10.89
N PRO A 6 32.52 51.55 10.91
CA PRO A 6 32.17 50.39 10.09
C PRO A 6 31.05 50.62 9.06
N SER A 7 30.88 49.65 8.16
CA SER A 7 29.77 49.58 7.19
C SER A 7 28.43 49.38 7.90
N GLU A 8 27.54 50.37 7.79
CA GLU A 8 26.14 50.24 8.21
C GLU A 8 25.42 49.22 7.31
N MET A 9 24.92 48.15 7.91
CA MET A 9 23.93 47.25 7.31
C MET A 9 22.55 47.88 7.53
N GLN A 10 21.83 48.15 6.44
CA GLN A 10 20.46 48.62 6.45
C GLN A 10 19.53 47.54 7.04
N GLU A 11 18.88 47.85 8.16
CA GLU A 11 17.80 47.03 8.71
C GLU A 11 16.60 46.99 7.74
N PRO A 12 15.96 45.82 7.55
CA PRO A 12 14.74 45.73 6.73
C PRO A 12 13.60 46.51 7.40
N SER A 13 12.83 47.25 6.59
CA SER A 13 11.75 48.11 7.06
C SER A 13 10.57 47.28 7.57
N ILE A 14 9.87 47.80 8.58
CA ILE A 14 8.70 47.20 9.26
C ILE A 14 7.60 46.71 8.29
N ASP A 15 7.48 47.32 7.11
CA ASP A 15 6.52 46.90 6.07
C ASP A 15 6.88 45.58 5.39
N THR A 16 8.17 45.24 5.29
CA THR A 16 8.62 43.96 4.72
C THR A 16 8.30 42.78 5.65
N ASP A 17 8.33 42.99 6.96
CA ASP A 17 7.95 41.99 7.96
C ASP A 17 6.43 41.77 7.97
N LYS A 18 5.64 42.83 7.81
CA LYS A 18 4.17 42.71 7.76
C LYS A 18 3.70 41.95 6.53
N LEU A 19 4.25 42.26 5.35
CA LEU A 19 3.91 41.54 4.12
C LEU A 19 4.36 40.08 4.19
N SER A 20 5.54 39.82 4.76
CA SER A 20 6.02 38.46 4.98
C SER A 20 5.10 37.70 5.93
N TYR A 21 4.71 38.30 7.05
CA TYR A 21 3.80 37.70 8.02
C TYR A 21 2.42 37.44 7.43
N GLU A 22 1.88 38.36 6.62
CA GLU A 22 0.62 38.15 5.90
C GLU A 22 0.74 37.02 4.87
N ILE A 23 1.83 36.95 4.11
CA ILE A 23 2.08 35.86 3.15
C ILE A 23 2.18 34.51 3.88
N PHE A 24 2.96 34.43 4.96
CA PHE A 24 3.11 33.20 5.74
C PHE A 24 1.81 32.81 6.45
N SER A 25 1.07 33.77 7.01
CA SER A 25 -0.22 33.51 7.66
C SER A 25 -1.30 33.09 6.65
N ILE A 26 -1.28 33.66 5.44
CA ILE A 26 -2.15 33.26 4.33
C ILE A 26 -1.78 31.86 3.84
N LEU A 27 -0.50 31.54 3.68
CA LEU A 27 -0.05 30.20 3.28
C LEU A 27 -0.38 29.16 4.36
N GLU A 28 -0.19 29.51 5.64
CA GLU A 28 -0.45 28.63 6.78
C GLU A 28 -1.96 28.39 6.95
N SER A 29 -2.79 29.43 6.90
CA SER A 29 -4.26 29.29 6.95
C SER A 29 -4.82 28.55 5.74
N LYS A 30 -4.31 28.79 4.53
CA LYS A 30 -4.72 28.07 3.31
C LYS A 30 -4.24 26.62 3.29
N PHE A 31 -3.08 26.34 3.87
CA PHE A 31 -2.56 24.98 4.03
C PHE A 31 -3.34 24.20 5.08
N LEU A 32 -3.74 24.84 6.20
CA LEU A 32 -4.48 24.20 7.29
C LEU A 32 -5.99 24.06 7.03
N PHE A 33 -6.64 25.03 6.36
CA PHE A 33 -8.11 25.12 6.32
C PHE A 33 -8.74 25.04 4.92
N GLY A 34 -7.95 24.99 3.84
CA GLY A 34 -8.48 24.93 2.48
C GLY A 34 -9.14 26.25 2.02
N TYR A 35 -9.60 26.28 0.77
CA TYR A 35 -9.99 27.52 0.07
C TYR A 35 -11.47 27.94 0.21
N ASP A 36 -12.25 27.31 1.08
CA ASP A 36 -13.68 27.64 1.21
C ASP A 36 -14.07 27.91 2.67
N ASP A 37 -14.28 29.19 3.00
CA ASP A 37 -15.03 29.56 4.19
C ASP A 37 -15.74 30.92 4.00
N ASN A 38 -16.86 30.90 3.25
CA ASN A 38 -17.93 31.86 3.46
C ASN A 38 -18.76 31.38 4.66
N GLN A 39 -18.26 31.66 5.86
CA GLN A 39 -19.02 31.49 7.10
C GLN A 39 -20.26 32.41 7.09
N LYS A 40 -21.41 31.85 6.72
CA LYS A 40 -22.71 32.35 7.19
C LYS A 40 -23.25 31.36 8.21
N LEU A 41 -23.20 31.78 9.47
CA LEU A 41 -23.93 31.19 10.60
C LEU A 41 -25.38 30.91 10.18
N TRP A 42 -25.74 29.63 10.10
CA TRP A 42 -27.07 29.19 9.68
C TRP A 42 -28.07 29.42 10.81
N ILE A 43 -28.93 30.43 10.66
CA ILE A 43 -30.18 30.58 11.42
C ILE A 43 -31.30 30.07 10.51
N PRO A 44 -32.11 29.06 10.90
CA PRO A 44 -33.15 28.53 10.02
C PRO A 44 -34.34 29.49 9.93
N LYS A 45 -34.79 29.81 8.72
CA LYS A 45 -36.13 30.36 8.45
C LYS A 45 -36.79 29.65 7.27
N PRO A 46 -38.14 29.59 7.25
CA PRO A 46 -38.92 28.56 6.56
C PRO A 46 -38.97 28.70 5.03
N ILE A 47 -39.16 27.55 4.40
CA ILE A 47 -39.15 27.27 2.95
C ILE A 47 -40.22 28.09 2.22
N SER A 48 -39.84 28.75 1.13
CA SER A 48 -40.72 29.29 0.09
C SER A 48 -40.39 28.62 -1.26
N PRO A 49 -41.39 28.43 -2.16
CA PRO A 49 -41.26 27.55 -3.34
C PRO A 49 -40.35 28.11 -4.45
N PRO A 50 -39.87 27.25 -5.37
CA PRO A 50 -38.75 27.58 -6.26
C PRO A 50 -39.16 28.51 -7.39
N ALA A 51 -38.34 29.53 -7.64
CA ALA A 51 -38.36 30.33 -8.85
C ALA A 51 -37.43 29.73 -9.91
N SER A 52 -37.91 29.78 -11.15
CA SER A 52 -37.37 29.24 -12.41
C SER A 52 -35.92 29.62 -12.75
N GLU A 53 -35.20 28.65 -13.32
CA GLU A 53 -33.84 28.79 -13.90
C GLU A 53 -33.78 29.82 -15.04
N PRO A 54 -32.70 30.62 -15.17
CA PRO A 54 -32.39 31.34 -16.40
C PRO A 54 -31.54 30.49 -17.35
N MET A 55 -31.98 30.45 -18.61
CA MET A 55 -31.30 29.83 -19.75
C MET A 55 -29.91 30.41 -20.00
N VAL A 56 -28.92 29.55 -20.21
CA VAL A 56 -27.55 29.91 -20.64
C VAL A 56 -27.45 29.84 -22.17
N GLN A 57 -27.01 30.93 -22.80
CA GLN A 57 -26.59 30.97 -24.20
C GLN A 57 -25.13 30.53 -24.35
N PRO A 58 -24.71 29.95 -25.49
CA PRO A 58 -23.36 29.44 -25.67
C PRO A 58 -22.41 30.52 -26.21
N GLY A 59 -21.29 30.74 -25.52
CA GLY A 59 -20.21 31.59 -26.00
C GLY A 59 -18.97 31.53 -25.11
N ASP A 60 -17.92 30.90 -25.64
CA ASP A 60 -16.49 31.02 -25.31
C ASP A 60 -16.02 31.11 -23.85
N GLU A 61 -15.62 29.97 -23.28
CA GLU A 61 -14.54 29.95 -22.28
C GLU A 61 -13.59 28.74 -22.42
N ASN A 62 -12.35 29.07 -22.77
CA ASN A 62 -11.09 28.51 -22.27
C ASN A 62 -10.75 27.02 -22.52
N SER A 63 -9.92 26.83 -23.55
CA SER A 63 -9.13 25.65 -23.95
C SER A 63 -8.00 25.23 -22.97
N LEU A 64 -8.01 25.71 -21.72
CA LEU A 64 -6.99 25.38 -20.71
C LEU A 64 -7.14 23.99 -20.04
N PRO A 65 -8.35 23.41 -19.83
CA PRO A 65 -8.49 22.06 -19.28
C PRO A 65 -7.96 20.96 -20.22
N ALA A 66 -7.99 21.22 -21.54
CA ALA A 66 -7.62 20.24 -22.56
C ALA A 66 -6.12 19.91 -22.59
N ILE A 67 -5.25 20.86 -22.20
CA ILE A 67 -3.79 20.66 -22.19
C ILE A 67 -3.33 19.87 -20.95
N LYS A 68 -4.02 19.97 -19.81
CA LYS A 68 -3.70 19.19 -18.60
C LYS A 68 -3.92 17.68 -18.80
N ASN A 69 -4.89 17.29 -19.62
CA ASN A 69 -5.29 15.88 -19.80
C ASN A 69 -4.45 15.08 -20.83
N GLN A 70 -3.42 15.68 -21.43
CA GLN A 70 -2.62 14.97 -22.44
C GLN A 70 -1.58 14.00 -21.86
N ARG A 71 -1.19 14.15 -20.58
CA ARG A 71 -0.03 13.45 -20.00
C ARG A 71 -0.31 12.08 -19.43
N GLY A 72 -1.57 11.79 -19.09
CA GLY A 72 -1.97 10.53 -18.46
C GLY A 72 -1.62 10.42 -17.00
N LYS A 73 -2.34 9.54 -16.33
CA LYS A 73 -2.11 9.24 -14.91
C LYS A 73 -1.22 8.01 -14.78
N ILE A 74 -0.40 7.98 -13.73
CA ILE A 74 0.31 6.78 -13.28
C ILE A 74 -0.58 6.00 -12.33
N CYS A 75 -0.84 4.74 -12.66
CA CYS A 75 -1.72 3.86 -11.92
C CYS A 75 -0.91 3.09 -10.87
N ILE A 76 -1.18 3.31 -9.59
CA ILE A 76 -0.45 2.70 -8.47
C ILE A 76 -1.37 1.76 -7.68
N LEU A 77 -0.91 0.54 -7.46
CA LEU A 77 -1.52 -0.41 -6.52
C LEU A 77 -0.70 -0.46 -5.23
N SER A 78 -1.37 -0.40 -4.09
CA SER A 78 -0.74 -0.58 -2.78
C SER A 78 -1.54 -1.58 -1.95
N ILE A 79 -0.86 -2.57 -1.36
CA ILE A 79 -1.49 -3.64 -0.58
C ILE A 79 -0.87 -3.67 0.82
N ASP A 80 -1.69 -3.46 1.84
CA ASP A 80 -1.24 -3.43 3.22
C ASP A 80 -0.80 -4.81 3.73
N SER A 81 -0.06 -4.77 4.84
CA SER A 81 0.15 -5.92 5.72
C SER A 81 -1.17 -6.38 6.34
N GLY A 82 -1.36 -7.69 6.52
CA GLY A 82 -2.59 -8.20 7.14
C GLY A 82 -2.55 -9.63 7.66
N GLY A 83 -1.43 -10.35 7.53
CA GLY A 83 -1.40 -11.79 7.83
C GLY A 83 -2.52 -12.54 7.10
N MET A 84 -3.21 -13.45 7.81
CA MET A 84 -4.41 -14.13 7.29
C MET A 84 -5.53 -13.16 6.89
N LYS A 85 -5.65 -11.98 7.51
CA LYS A 85 -6.62 -10.94 7.09
C LYS A 85 -6.35 -10.44 5.67
N GLY A 86 -5.17 -10.70 5.10
CA GLY A 86 -4.87 -10.45 3.68
C GLY A 86 -5.88 -11.10 2.71
N ILE A 87 -6.64 -12.10 3.14
CA ILE A 87 -7.78 -12.66 2.37
C ILE A 87 -8.76 -11.54 1.92
N LEU A 88 -8.98 -10.50 2.74
CA LEU A 88 -9.84 -9.36 2.37
C LEU A 88 -9.27 -8.61 1.16
N CYS A 89 -7.99 -8.24 1.21
CA CYS A 89 -7.32 -7.56 0.10
C CYS A 89 -7.34 -8.43 -1.16
N GLY A 90 -7.10 -9.74 -1.04
CA GLY A 90 -7.15 -10.66 -2.19
C GLY A 90 -8.56 -10.86 -2.76
N LYS A 91 -9.61 -10.83 -1.93
CA LYS A 91 -11.01 -10.80 -2.40
C LYS A 91 -11.33 -9.50 -3.16
N ALA A 92 -10.85 -8.35 -2.69
CA ALA A 92 -10.97 -7.08 -3.40
C ALA A 92 -10.22 -7.09 -4.74
N LEU A 93 -9.01 -7.65 -4.78
CA LEU A 93 -8.24 -7.84 -6.02
C LEU A 93 -8.97 -8.76 -7.00
N ALA A 94 -9.52 -9.88 -6.52
CA ALA A 94 -10.27 -10.82 -7.35
C ALA A 94 -11.49 -10.15 -8.00
N TYR A 95 -12.22 -9.33 -7.22
CA TYR A 95 -13.31 -8.53 -7.74
C TYR A 95 -12.83 -7.51 -8.79
N LEU A 96 -11.75 -6.76 -8.50
CA LEU A 96 -11.17 -5.79 -9.40
C LEU A 96 -10.75 -6.42 -10.75
N GLU A 97 -10.06 -7.55 -10.72
CA GLU A 97 -9.63 -8.24 -11.95
C GLU A 97 -10.85 -8.72 -12.77
N LYS A 98 -11.93 -9.15 -12.12
CA LYS A 98 -13.19 -9.49 -12.78
C LYS A 98 -13.83 -8.25 -13.43
N ALA A 99 -13.87 -7.12 -12.72
CA ALA A 99 -14.38 -5.86 -13.24
C ALA A 99 -13.56 -5.38 -14.45
N LEU A 100 -12.24 -5.48 -14.39
CA LEU A 100 -11.33 -5.17 -15.50
C LEU A 100 -11.59 -6.04 -16.73
N LYS A 101 -11.75 -7.37 -16.55
CA LYS A 101 -12.12 -8.28 -17.64
C LYS A 101 -13.44 -7.88 -18.30
N SER A 102 -14.46 -7.56 -17.49
CA SER A 102 -15.77 -7.15 -17.99
C SER A 102 -15.73 -5.81 -18.74
N LYS A 103 -15.03 -4.80 -18.20
CA LYS A 103 -15.03 -3.43 -18.74
C LYS A 103 -14.11 -3.27 -19.94
N SER A 104 -13.00 -4.01 -19.98
CA SER A 104 -12.10 -4.03 -21.13
C SER A 104 -12.57 -4.91 -22.28
N GLY A 105 -13.48 -5.87 -22.02
CA GLY A 105 -13.83 -6.93 -22.96
C GLY A 105 -12.73 -7.97 -23.17
N ASN A 106 -11.61 -7.90 -22.42
CA ASN A 106 -10.50 -8.84 -22.52
C ASN A 106 -10.60 -9.90 -21.39
N PRO A 107 -10.93 -11.17 -21.68
CA PRO A 107 -11.02 -12.22 -20.66
C PRO A 107 -9.66 -12.56 -20.02
N ASN A 108 -8.56 -12.21 -20.70
CA ASN A 108 -7.19 -12.44 -20.25
C ASN A 108 -6.62 -11.25 -19.46
N ALA A 109 -7.37 -10.17 -19.26
CA ALA A 109 -6.93 -9.04 -18.45
C ALA A 109 -6.44 -9.49 -17.06
N ARG A 110 -5.32 -8.91 -16.62
CA ARG A 110 -4.67 -9.11 -15.32
C ARG A 110 -4.41 -7.78 -14.65
N ILE A 111 -4.26 -7.80 -13.32
CA ILE A 111 -3.91 -6.61 -12.53
C ILE A 111 -2.66 -5.90 -13.10
N ALA A 112 -1.61 -6.64 -13.44
CA ALA A 112 -0.35 -6.07 -13.96
C ALA A 112 -0.47 -5.35 -15.32
N ASP A 113 -1.57 -5.55 -16.07
CA ASP A 113 -1.79 -4.87 -17.36
C ASP A 113 -2.24 -3.41 -17.17
N TYR A 114 -2.83 -3.10 -16.02
CA TYR A 114 -3.49 -1.81 -15.74
C TYR A 114 -2.76 -0.96 -14.71
N PHE A 115 -1.87 -1.55 -13.91
CA PHE A 115 -1.07 -0.83 -12.93
C PHE A 115 0.38 -0.68 -13.38
N ASP A 116 0.94 0.50 -13.19
CA ASP A 116 2.33 0.83 -13.53
C ASP A 116 3.31 0.49 -12.43
N VAL A 117 2.87 0.63 -11.19
CA VAL A 117 3.66 0.35 -9.99
C VAL A 117 2.79 -0.38 -8.99
N ALA A 118 3.36 -1.38 -8.34
CA ALA A 118 2.71 -2.03 -7.21
C ALA A 118 3.61 -2.03 -5.98
N ALA A 119 3.03 -1.80 -4.82
CA ALA A 119 3.71 -1.93 -3.55
C ALA A 119 2.93 -2.83 -2.61
N GLY A 120 3.63 -3.60 -1.79
CA GLY A 120 2.97 -4.49 -0.87
C GLY A 120 3.84 -4.82 0.34
N SER A 121 3.22 -4.82 1.52
CA SER A 121 3.91 -5.11 2.79
C SER A 121 3.44 -6.42 3.41
N SER A 122 4.36 -7.21 3.95
CA SER A 122 4.07 -8.54 4.49
C SER A 122 3.29 -9.40 3.48
N VAL A 123 2.13 -9.94 3.87
CA VAL A 123 1.25 -10.68 2.94
C VAL A 123 0.88 -9.87 1.70
N GLY A 124 0.73 -8.55 1.79
CA GLY A 124 0.56 -7.68 0.62
C GLY A 124 1.77 -7.69 -0.32
N GLY A 125 2.98 -7.84 0.22
CA GLY A 125 4.23 -8.00 -0.55
C GLY A 125 4.29 -9.34 -1.26
N ILE A 126 3.82 -10.41 -0.61
CA ILE A 126 3.65 -11.72 -1.24
C ILE A 126 2.67 -11.61 -2.42
N PHE A 127 1.51 -10.97 -2.22
CA PHE A 127 0.52 -10.78 -3.28
C PHE A 127 1.07 -9.92 -4.42
N THR A 128 1.83 -8.88 -4.11
CA THR A 128 2.51 -8.05 -5.11
C THR A 128 3.47 -8.88 -5.95
N ALA A 129 4.33 -9.70 -5.32
CA ALA A 129 5.20 -10.61 -6.04
C ALA A 129 4.40 -11.60 -6.90
N MET A 130 3.30 -12.17 -6.38
CA MET A 130 2.45 -13.11 -7.14
C MET A 130 1.83 -12.47 -8.39
N LEU A 131 1.34 -11.24 -8.28
CA LEU A 131 0.63 -10.52 -9.33
C LEU A 131 1.53 -9.94 -10.41
N PHE A 132 2.83 -9.79 -10.15
CA PHE A 132 3.76 -9.12 -11.05
C PHE A 132 4.96 -9.97 -11.47
N ALA A 133 5.28 -11.05 -10.75
CA ALA A 133 6.33 -11.97 -11.18
C ALA A 133 5.92 -12.70 -12.45
N THR A 134 6.89 -12.96 -13.31
CA THR A 134 6.69 -13.59 -14.61
C THR A 134 7.77 -14.61 -14.90
N ARG A 135 7.42 -15.64 -15.68
CA ARG A 135 8.38 -16.65 -16.16
C ARG A 135 8.91 -16.34 -17.55
N ASP A 136 8.17 -15.54 -18.31
CA ASP A 136 8.34 -15.34 -19.75
C ASP A 136 8.28 -13.87 -20.18
N ASN A 137 8.30 -12.94 -19.21
CA ASN A 137 8.17 -11.50 -19.41
C ASN A 137 6.85 -11.04 -20.03
N ASN A 138 5.84 -11.90 -20.12
CA ASN A 138 4.60 -11.58 -20.83
C ASN A 138 3.35 -11.66 -19.94
N GLN A 139 3.30 -12.63 -19.02
CA GLN A 139 2.13 -12.82 -18.15
C GLN A 139 2.54 -13.04 -16.69
N PRO A 140 1.70 -12.57 -15.73
CA PRO A 140 1.93 -12.82 -14.33
C PRO A 140 1.68 -14.30 -14.01
N ILE A 141 2.44 -14.83 -13.06
CA ILE A 141 2.36 -16.24 -12.67
C ILE A 141 1.08 -16.60 -11.90
N PHE A 142 0.38 -15.62 -11.34
CA PHE A 142 -0.89 -15.79 -10.64
C PHE A 142 -1.93 -14.77 -11.10
N THR A 143 -3.19 -15.19 -11.08
CA THR A 143 -4.37 -14.33 -11.14
C THR A 143 -4.65 -13.68 -9.80
N ALA A 144 -5.43 -12.60 -9.79
CA ALA A 144 -5.88 -11.97 -8.56
C ALA A 144 -6.61 -12.93 -7.60
N GLU A 145 -7.41 -13.85 -8.12
CA GLU A 145 -8.16 -14.79 -7.28
C GLU A 145 -7.28 -15.86 -6.63
N GLU A 146 -6.16 -16.22 -7.28
CA GLU A 146 -5.21 -17.18 -6.72
C GLU A 146 -4.43 -16.62 -5.54
N THR A 147 -4.35 -15.29 -5.35
CA THR A 147 -3.64 -14.66 -4.22
C THR A 147 -4.20 -15.08 -2.87
N TRP A 148 -5.50 -14.83 -2.61
CA TRP A 148 -6.13 -15.20 -1.34
C TRP A 148 -6.30 -16.72 -1.20
N ARG A 149 -6.51 -17.45 -2.30
CA ARG A 149 -6.56 -18.93 -2.28
C ARG A 149 -5.24 -19.53 -1.86
N PHE A 150 -4.14 -19.03 -2.41
CA PHE A 150 -2.79 -19.46 -2.02
C PHE A 150 -2.56 -19.29 -0.52
N LEU A 151 -2.98 -18.16 0.05
CA LEU A 151 -2.91 -17.91 1.48
C LEU A 151 -3.81 -18.85 2.29
N ALA A 152 -5.04 -19.09 1.84
CA ALA A 152 -5.98 -20.01 2.47
C ALA A 152 -5.45 -21.46 2.49
N ASP A 153 -4.93 -21.93 1.35
CA ASP A 153 -4.48 -23.31 1.16
C ASP A 153 -3.14 -23.58 1.85
N ASN A 154 -2.23 -22.59 1.81
CA ASN A 154 -0.89 -22.72 2.40
C ASN A 154 -0.78 -22.13 3.81
N GLY A 155 -1.82 -21.50 4.35
CA GLY A 155 -1.79 -20.86 5.67
C GLY A 155 -1.26 -21.80 6.76
N LYS A 156 -1.68 -23.07 6.77
CA LYS A 156 -1.18 -24.05 7.74
C LYS A 156 0.32 -24.37 7.60
N ARG A 157 0.90 -24.21 6.40
CA ARG A 157 2.33 -24.40 6.14
C ARG A 157 3.13 -23.15 6.47
N ILE A 158 2.55 -21.97 6.22
CA ILE A 158 3.13 -20.65 6.47
C ILE A 158 3.16 -20.35 7.98
N TYR A 159 2.02 -20.53 8.67
CA TYR A 159 1.84 -20.17 10.08
C TYR A 159 2.03 -21.36 11.04
N ARG A 160 2.59 -22.50 10.59
CA ARG A 160 2.82 -23.65 11.47
C ARG A 160 3.90 -23.30 12.50
N SER A 161 3.47 -22.83 13.65
CA SER A 161 4.27 -22.93 14.87
C SER A 161 4.44 -24.42 15.17
N GLY A 162 5.66 -24.85 15.47
CA GLY A 162 5.94 -26.22 15.87
C GLY A 162 5.13 -26.53 17.12
N ALA A 163 3.93 -27.09 16.95
CA ALA A 163 3.16 -27.69 18.02
C ALA A 163 4.00 -28.87 18.54
N GLY A 164 4.86 -28.56 19.50
CA GLY A 164 5.56 -29.54 20.28
C GLY A 164 4.51 -30.43 20.92
N LYS A 165 4.31 -31.62 20.34
CA LYS A 165 3.74 -32.74 21.08
C LYS A 165 4.51 -32.82 22.39
N ASN A 166 3.77 -32.85 23.51
CA ASN A 166 4.26 -33.16 24.85
C ASN A 166 5.35 -34.24 24.81
N GLY A 167 6.61 -33.81 24.81
CA GLY A 167 7.78 -34.66 24.85
C GLY A 167 8.65 -34.14 25.98
N GLY A 168 8.80 -34.97 27.01
CA GLY A 168 9.44 -34.73 28.30
C GLY A 168 10.53 -33.66 28.37
N ILE A 169 10.55 -32.98 29.51
CA ILE A 169 11.48 -31.93 29.96
C ILE A 169 12.97 -32.25 29.65
N LEU A 170 13.33 -33.53 29.53
CA LEU A 170 14.68 -34.01 29.20
C LEU A 170 15.17 -33.72 27.77
N LYS A 171 14.31 -33.39 26.80
CA LYS A 171 14.77 -33.00 25.44
C LYS A 171 15.12 -31.51 25.28
N LYS A 172 14.83 -30.68 26.30
CA LYS A 172 15.07 -29.23 26.25
C LYS A 172 16.52 -28.82 26.56
N ILE A 173 17.28 -29.68 27.24
CA ILE A 173 18.64 -29.36 27.71
C ILE A 173 19.72 -29.67 26.65
N LEU A 174 19.40 -30.47 25.62
CA LEU A 174 20.34 -30.79 24.53
C LEU A 174 20.19 -29.90 23.27
N LYS A 175 19.37 -28.84 23.33
CA LYS A 175 19.09 -27.97 22.18
C LYS A 175 19.39 -26.49 22.50
N ASN A 176 20.59 -26.23 22.99
CA ASN A 176 21.16 -24.88 22.90
C ASN A 176 21.60 -24.64 21.45
N GLY A 177 20.83 -23.83 20.71
CA GLY A 177 21.30 -23.24 19.44
C GLY A 177 20.42 -23.39 18.19
N SER A 178 19.12 -23.67 18.28
CA SER A 178 18.27 -23.62 17.06
C SER A 178 16.83 -23.19 17.33
N THR A 179 16.54 -21.91 17.09
CA THR A 179 15.18 -21.39 16.83
C THR A 179 14.66 -22.04 15.54
N GLY A 180 13.89 -23.13 15.63
CA GLY A 180 13.48 -23.88 14.44
C GLY A 180 12.14 -24.60 14.57
N SER A 181 11.19 -24.22 13.71
CA SER A 181 10.35 -25.16 12.93
C SER A 181 9.40 -24.46 11.94
N SER A 182 9.05 -23.18 12.11
CA SER A 182 8.15 -22.44 11.19
C SER A 182 8.84 -22.07 9.86
N SER A 183 10.14 -21.77 9.90
CA SER A 183 10.93 -21.27 8.76
C SER A 183 10.89 -22.18 7.52
N ASN A 184 10.86 -23.51 7.70
CA ASN A 184 10.96 -24.45 6.58
C ASN A 184 9.66 -24.54 5.76
N GLY A 185 8.50 -24.31 6.38
CA GLY A 185 7.20 -24.40 5.73
C GLY A 185 6.99 -23.24 4.76
N MET A 186 7.10 -22.01 5.28
CA MET A 186 7.06 -20.77 4.51
C MET A 186 8.11 -20.76 3.40
N GLU A 187 9.36 -21.14 3.69
CA GLU A 187 10.41 -21.21 2.68
C GLU A 187 10.05 -22.15 1.53
N LYS A 188 9.57 -23.35 1.84
CA LYS A 188 9.18 -24.33 0.83
C LYS A 188 8.03 -23.81 -0.03
N VAL A 189 7.02 -23.22 0.59
CA VAL A 189 5.86 -22.61 -0.10
C VAL A 189 6.31 -21.51 -1.06
N MET A 190 7.18 -20.61 -0.62
CA MET A 190 7.67 -19.50 -1.45
C MET A 190 8.58 -19.98 -2.57
N LYS A 191 9.44 -20.98 -2.33
CA LYS A 191 10.26 -21.60 -3.37
C LYS A 191 9.39 -22.29 -4.43
N GLU A 192 8.33 -23.00 -4.03
CA GLU A 192 7.37 -23.61 -4.96
C GLU A 192 6.68 -22.57 -5.86
N ALA A 193 6.32 -21.41 -5.30
CA ALA A 193 5.65 -20.33 -6.04
C ALA A 193 6.59 -19.59 -7.02
N PHE A 194 7.81 -19.27 -6.58
CA PHE A 194 8.73 -18.35 -7.27
C PHE A 194 9.97 -19.03 -7.88
N THR A 195 9.90 -20.34 -8.16
CA THR A 195 10.94 -21.06 -8.90
C THR A 195 10.40 -21.53 -10.25
N ALA A 196 11.14 -21.26 -11.32
CA ALA A 196 10.87 -21.74 -12.67
C ALA A 196 11.94 -22.78 -13.06
N GLY A 197 11.58 -24.07 -12.99
CA GLY A 197 12.52 -25.17 -13.20
C GLY A 197 13.62 -25.19 -12.14
N ARG A 198 14.86 -24.89 -12.53
CA ARG A 198 16.01 -24.80 -11.61
C ARG A 198 16.38 -23.37 -11.21
N ARG A 199 15.67 -22.36 -11.73
CA ARG A 199 15.98 -20.94 -11.53
C ARG A 199 14.97 -20.31 -10.58
N SER A 200 15.44 -19.66 -9.52
CA SER A 200 14.61 -18.77 -8.71
C SER A 200 14.33 -17.47 -9.47
N LEU A 201 13.08 -17.03 -9.47
CA LEU A 201 12.71 -15.71 -9.95
C LEU A 201 13.25 -14.66 -8.97
N THR A 202 13.61 -13.51 -9.52
CA THR A 202 14.27 -12.37 -8.85
C THR A 202 13.45 -11.10 -9.05
N LEU A 203 13.86 -9.98 -8.45
CA LEU A 203 13.14 -8.70 -8.63
C LEU A 203 13.12 -8.27 -10.09
N LYS A 204 14.18 -8.60 -10.87
CA LYS A 204 14.23 -8.36 -12.32
C LYS A 204 13.17 -9.13 -13.11
N ASP A 205 12.67 -10.26 -12.58
CA ASP A 205 11.66 -11.11 -13.20
C ASP A 205 10.23 -10.65 -12.86
N THR A 206 10.02 -9.34 -12.71
CA THR A 206 8.70 -8.74 -12.53
C THR A 206 8.35 -7.85 -13.72
N LEU A 207 7.07 -7.88 -14.13
CA LEU A 207 6.55 -7.22 -15.33
C LEU A 207 6.62 -5.68 -15.23
N LYS A 208 6.50 -5.15 -14.02
CA LYS A 208 6.43 -3.72 -13.70
C LYS A 208 7.20 -3.46 -12.41
N PRO A 209 7.60 -2.20 -12.13
CA PRO A 209 8.16 -1.79 -10.85
C PRO A 209 7.31 -2.29 -9.67
N VAL A 210 7.97 -3.06 -8.80
CA VAL A 210 7.41 -3.49 -7.52
C VAL A 210 8.23 -2.93 -6.37
N LEU A 211 7.56 -2.64 -5.25
CA LEU A 211 8.17 -2.16 -4.01
C LEU A 211 7.69 -3.01 -2.84
N ILE A 212 8.61 -3.74 -2.21
CA ILE A 212 8.29 -4.65 -1.10
C ILE A 212 9.18 -4.29 0.08
N PRO A 213 8.66 -3.77 1.21
CA PRO A 213 9.48 -3.37 2.34
C PRO A 213 9.81 -4.56 3.25
N CYS A 214 10.95 -4.47 3.92
CA CYS A 214 11.26 -5.15 5.17
C CYS A 214 11.91 -4.16 6.14
N TYR A 215 12.14 -4.58 7.39
CA TYR A 215 12.99 -3.83 8.31
C TYR A 215 14.31 -4.57 8.48
N ASP A 216 15.43 -3.93 8.14
CA ASP A 216 16.76 -4.52 8.26
C ASP A 216 17.36 -4.18 9.61
N LEU A 217 17.58 -5.21 10.44
CA LEU A 217 18.18 -5.08 11.75
C LEU A 217 19.66 -4.67 11.69
N SER A 218 20.34 -4.90 10.57
CA SER A 218 21.76 -4.56 10.40
C SER A 218 21.93 -3.05 10.23
N SER A 219 21.12 -2.45 9.37
CA SER A 219 21.11 -1.00 9.12
C SER A 219 20.22 -0.23 10.10
N THR A 220 19.39 -0.92 10.89
CA THR A 220 18.39 -0.33 11.80
C THR A 220 17.39 0.58 11.08
N ALA A 221 17.10 0.27 9.82
CA ALA A 221 16.25 1.06 8.96
C ALA A 221 15.33 0.19 8.11
N PRO A 222 14.21 0.74 7.63
CA PRO A 222 13.42 0.08 6.60
C PRO A 222 14.24 -0.07 5.32
N PHE A 223 14.17 -1.26 4.72
CA PHE A 223 14.79 -1.58 3.44
C PHE A 223 13.70 -1.90 2.42
N LEU A 224 13.73 -1.23 1.25
CA LEU A 224 12.71 -1.37 0.22
C LEU A 224 13.27 -2.16 -0.96
N PHE A 225 12.80 -3.40 -1.16
CA PHE A 225 13.12 -4.16 -2.36
C PHE A 225 12.44 -3.50 -3.56
N SER A 226 13.23 -3.11 -4.56
CA SER A 226 12.79 -2.33 -5.71
C SER A 226 13.32 -2.96 -7.00
N ARG A 227 12.42 -3.22 -7.95
CA ARG A 227 12.83 -3.66 -9.30
C ARG A 227 13.73 -2.61 -9.96
N ALA A 228 13.46 -1.33 -9.76
CA ALA A 228 14.24 -0.26 -10.37
C ALA A 228 15.70 -0.30 -9.89
N ASP A 229 15.94 -0.55 -8.59
CA ASP A 229 17.28 -0.65 -8.03
C ASP A 229 17.97 -1.94 -8.47
N ALA A 230 17.23 -3.05 -8.51
CA ALA A 230 17.72 -4.32 -9.03
C ALA A 230 18.22 -4.19 -10.47
N LEU A 231 17.52 -3.42 -11.31
CA LEU A 231 17.94 -3.19 -12.71
C LEU A 231 19.17 -2.29 -12.85
N GLU A 232 19.46 -1.45 -11.86
CA GLU A 232 20.70 -0.66 -11.83
C GLU A 232 21.91 -1.48 -11.37
N THR A 233 21.73 -2.37 -10.39
CA THR A 233 22.81 -3.23 -9.90
C THR A 233 22.30 -4.55 -9.35
N ASP A 234 23.04 -5.63 -9.63
CA ASP A 234 22.78 -6.96 -9.08
C ASP A 234 22.87 -6.97 -7.54
N SER A 235 23.49 -5.97 -6.92
CA SER A 235 23.54 -5.79 -5.46
C SER A 235 22.17 -5.47 -4.85
N PHE A 236 21.19 -5.06 -5.66
CA PHE A 236 19.81 -4.88 -5.22
C PHE A 236 18.84 -5.89 -5.83
N ASP A 237 19.36 -6.89 -6.55
CA ASP A 237 18.54 -7.99 -7.06
C ASP A 237 18.52 -9.15 -6.06
N PHE A 238 17.33 -9.55 -5.64
CA PHE A 238 17.12 -10.60 -4.64
C PHE A 238 16.14 -11.65 -5.16
N PRO A 239 16.27 -12.94 -4.77
CA PRO A 239 15.27 -13.94 -5.09
C PRO A 239 13.91 -13.57 -4.49
N LEU A 240 12.84 -13.61 -5.30
CA LEU A 240 11.49 -13.23 -4.85
C LEU A 240 11.00 -14.10 -3.69
N TRP A 241 11.38 -15.37 -3.64
CA TRP A 241 11.02 -16.24 -2.51
C TRP A 241 11.68 -15.79 -1.20
N GLU A 242 12.87 -15.19 -1.23
CA GLU A 242 13.52 -14.60 -0.05
C GLU A 242 12.85 -13.27 0.32
N VAL A 243 12.61 -12.40 -0.67
CA VAL A 243 11.88 -11.13 -0.47
C VAL A 243 10.53 -11.35 0.22
N CYS A 244 9.74 -12.32 -0.27
CA CYS A 244 8.46 -12.72 0.33
C CYS A 244 8.60 -13.26 1.77
N ARG A 245 9.72 -13.91 2.09
CA ARG A 245 10.00 -14.35 3.47
C ARG A 245 10.37 -13.19 4.36
N ALA A 246 11.26 -12.29 3.92
CA ALA A 246 11.69 -11.13 4.68
C ALA A 246 10.54 -10.21 5.01
N THR A 247 9.73 -9.84 4.01
CA THR A 247 8.61 -8.92 4.21
C THR A 247 7.57 -9.47 5.19
N SER A 248 7.46 -10.79 5.35
CA SER A 248 6.51 -11.46 6.25
C SER A 248 7.13 -12.15 7.49
N ALA A 249 8.39 -11.83 7.81
CA ALA A 249 9.10 -12.43 8.94
C ALA A 249 8.73 -11.76 10.27
N GLU A 250 7.48 -11.94 10.71
CA GLU A 250 6.96 -11.26 11.90
C GLU A 250 7.62 -11.79 13.19
N PRO A 251 8.22 -10.92 14.03
CA PRO A 251 8.77 -11.31 15.32
C PRO A 251 7.72 -11.97 16.22
N GLY A 252 8.09 -13.10 16.82
CA GLY A 252 7.18 -13.90 17.66
C GLY A 252 6.35 -14.93 16.87
N LEU A 253 6.30 -14.84 15.54
CA LEU A 253 5.73 -15.85 14.65
C LEU A 253 6.81 -16.61 13.86
N SER A 254 7.77 -15.88 13.31
CA SER A 254 8.88 -16.38 12.50
C SER A 254 10.22 -15.81 12.99
N GLY A 255 11.32 -16.50 12.68
CA GLY A 255 12.67 -15.98 12.92
C GLY A 255 13.08 -14.95 11.85
N PRO A 256 14.07 -14.09 12.13
CA PRO A 256 14.61 -13.17 11.14
C PRO A 256 15.18 -13.93 9.94
N VAL A 257 15.18 -13.28 8.78
CA VAL A 257 15.69 -13.84 7.53
C VAL A 257 17.02 -13.19 7.21
N LEU A 258 18.08 -13.98 7.21
CA LEU A 258 19.34 -13.56 6.62
C LEU A 258 19.24 -13.71 5.11
N MET A 259 19.38 -12.60 4.40
CA MET A 259 19.26 -12.56 2.93
C MET A 259 20.50 -11.95 2.31
N GLN A 260 20.72 -12.30 1.05
CA GLN A 260 21.82 -11.80 0.27
C GLN A 260 21.38 -11.52 -1.17
N SER A 261 21.89 -10.45 -1.76
CA SER A 261 21.69 -10.15 -3.18
C SER A 261 22.30 -11.24 -4.06
N VAL A 262 21.87 -11.31 -5.32
CA VAL A 262 22.33 -12.31 -6.30
C VAL A 262 23.86 -12.29 -6.46
N ASP A 263 24.48 -11.12 -6.40
CA ASP A 263 25.94 -10.93 -6.49
C ASP A 263 26.69 -11.13 -5.18
N GLY A 264 25.99 -11.31 -4.06
CA GLY A 264 26.59 -11.49 -2.75
C GLY A 264 26.93 -10.21 -1.97
N GLN A 265 26.77 -9.03 -2.56
CA GLN A 265 27.36 -7.80 -2.01
C GLN A 265 26.49 -7.14 -0.94
N THR A 266 25.17 -7.18 -1.10
CA THR A 266 24.23 -6.66 -0.11
C THR A 266 23.72 -7.79 0.76
N LYS A 267 23.81 -7.59 2.08
CA LYS A 267 23.26 -8.51 3.08
C LYS A 267 22.26 -7.77 3.95
N CYS A 268 21.18 -8.47 4.30
CA CYS A 268 20.13 -7.92 5.14
C CYS A 268 19.76 -8.94 6.21
N VAL A 269 19.55 -8.47 7.44
CA VAL A 269 18.94 -9.27 8.52
C VAL A 269 17.51 -8.77 8.66
N ALA A 270 16.64 -9.31 7.84
CA ALA A 270 15.29 -8.80 7.62
C ALA A 270 14.28 -9.35 8.63
N VAL A 271 13.39 -8.47 9.08
CA VAL A 271 12.12 -8.80 9.72
C VAL A 271 10.97 -8.11 8.99
N ASP A 272 9.74 -8.50 9.31
CA ASP A 272 8.50 -8.09 8.63
C ASP A 272 8.45 -6.59 8.32
N GLY A 273 8.10 -6.25 7.07
CA GLY A 273 8.00 -4.88 6.60
C GLY A 273 6.83 -4.12 7.20
N GLY A 274 5.78 -4.82 7.62
CA GLY A 274 4.59 -4.29 8.26
C GLY A 274 4.84 -3.68 9.64
N LEU A 275 5.99 -3.97 10.27
CA LEU A 275 6.38 -3.30 11.51
C LEU A 275 6.66 -1.81 11.32
N ALA A 276 7.19 -1.43 10.14
CA ALA A 276 7.60 -0.05 9.83
C ALA A 276 6.80 0.59 8.69
N MET A 277 6.34 -0.22 7.72
CA MET A 277 5.58 0.20 6.55
C MET A 277 4.41 -0.74 6.32
N SER A 278 3.43 -0.79 7.22
CA SER A 278 2.22 -1.62 7.06
C SER A 278 1.39 -1.22 5.85
N ASN A 279 1.33 0.07 5.54
CA ASN A 279 0.73 0.63 4.33
C ASN A 279 1.83 1.27 3.47
N PRO A 280 2.29 0.61 2.39
CA PRO A 280 3.42 1.09 1.59
C PRO A 280 3.02 2.15 0.55
N THR A 281 1.82 2.75 0.65
CA THR A 281 1.30 3.69 -0.36
C THR A 281 2.19 4.92 -0.53
N VAL A 282 2.68 5.49 0.57
CA VAL A 282 3.61 6.65 0.49
C VAL A 282 4.92 6.25 -0.18
N ALA A 283 5.47 5.07 0.11
CA ALA A 283 6.69 4.60 -0.57
C ALA A 283 6.48 4.49 -2.09
N ALA A 284 5.33 3.98 -2.53
CA ALA A 284 4.97 3.89 -3.94
C ALA A 284 4.83 5.27 -4.62
N ILE A 285 4.10 6.20 -3.97
CA ILE A 285 3.94 7.57 -4.46
C ILE A 285 5.31 8.26 -4.54
N THR A 286 6.12 8.18 -3.48
CA THR A 286 7.45 8.78 -3.45
C THR A 286 8.35 8.21 -4.54
N HIS A 287 8.32 6.89 -4.78
CA HIS A 287 9.06 6.26 -5.87
C HIS A 287 8.65 6.84 -7.22
N VAL A 288 7.35 6.92 -7.51
CA VAL A 288 6.84 7.47 -8.79
C VAL A 288 7.20 8.95 -8.95
N LEU A 289 7.08 9.74 -7.87
CA LEU A 289 7.39 11.17 -7.91
C LEU A 289 8.89 11.43 -8.14
N HIS A 290 9.80 10.58 -7.67
CA HIS A 290 11.24 10.87 -7.68
C HIS A 290 12.04 10.04 -8.69
N ASN A 291 11.51 8.92 -9.18
CA ASN A 291 12.13 8.14 -10.25
C ASN A 291 11.78 8.74 -11.62
N LYS A 292 12.41 9.89 -11.95
CA LYS A 292 12.20 10.59 -13.23
C LYS A 292 12.71 9.83 -14.45
N GLN A 293 13.51 8.78 -14.25
CA GLN A 293 13.94 7.91 -15.35
C GLN A 293 12.76 7.08 -15.87
N GLU A 294 11.96 6.50 -14.97
CA GLU A 294 10.77 5.73 -15.37
C GLU A 294 9.51 6.60 -15.50
N PHE A 295 9.41 7.70 -14.72
CA PHE A 295 8.24 8.58 -14.64
C PHE A 295 8.59 10.06 -14.88
N PRO A 296 9.12 10.43 -16.07
CA PRO A 296 9.68 11.77 -16.33
C PRO A 296 8.66 12.90 -16.27
N PHE A 297 7.37 12.61 -16.53
CA PHE A 297 6.35 13.64 -16.69
C PHE A 297 5.47 13.88 -15.46
N VAL A 298 5.61 13.05 -14.42
CA VAL A 298 4.84 13.18 -13.18
C VAL A 298 5.32 14.40 -12.40
N ARG A 299 4.40 15.27 -12.00
CA ARG A 299 4.71 16.51 -11.25
C ARG A 299 4.25 16.45 -9.81
N GLY A 300 3.11 15.81 -9.58
CA GLY A 300 2.48 15.72 -8.27
C GLY A 300 1.43 14.63 -8.24
N VAL A 301 0.66 14.62 -7.15
CA VAL A 301 -0.38 13.60 -6.89
C VAL A 301 -1.56 13.70 -7.86
N GLU A 302 -1.75 14.85 -8.51
CA GLU A 302 -2.76 15.05 -9.56
C GLU A 302 -2.55 14.16 -10.79
N ASP A 303 -1.30 13.76 -11.04
CA ASP A 303 -0.91 12.87 -12.13
C ASP A 303 -0.97 11.39 -11.72
N LEU A 304 -1.51 11.06 -10.54
CA LEU A 304 -1.56 9.70 -10.00
C LEU A 304 -3.01 9.20 -9.90
N LEU A 305 -3.18 7.90 -10.10
CA LEU A 305 -4.42 7.16 -9.83
C LEU A 305 -4.05 5.98 -8.91
N VAL A 306 -4.44 6.06 -7.64
CA VAL A 306 -3.92 5.20 -6.58
C VAL A 306 -5.05 4.36 -5.97
N LEU A 307 -4.88 3.04 -5.98
CA LEU A 307 -5.70 2.10 -5.21
C LEU A 307 -4.89 1.56 -4.04
N SER A 308 -5.37 1.78 -2.83
CA SER A 308 -4.80 1.25 -1.59
C SER A 308 -5.77 0.25 -0.97
N LEU A 309 -5.30 -0.98 -0.71
CA LEU A 309 -6.09 -2.08 -0.17
C LEU A 309 -5.63 -2.42 1.24
N GLY A 310 -6.49 -2.14 2.20
CA GLY A 310 -6.28 -2.42 3.62
C GLY A 310 -7.20 -3.51 4.15
N THR A 311 -6.84 -4.09 5.29
CA THR A 311 -7.73 -5.01 6.01
C THR A 311 -8.72 -4.27 6.91
N GLY A 312 -8.47 -3.00 7.20
CA GLY A 312 -9.26 -2.19 8.13
C GLY A 312 -9.18 -2.68 9.59
N GLN A 313 -9.89 -1.96 10.45
CA GLN A 313 -10.06 -2.33 11.86
C GLN A 313 -11.23 -3.31 11.97
N LEU A 314 -10.95 -4.59 11.71
CA LEU A 314 -11.91 -5.69 11.85
C LEU A 314 -12.18 -6.10 13.31
N LEU A 315 -11.37 -5.58 14.23
CA LEU A 315 -11.28 -6.08 15.58
C LEU A 315 -11.56 -4.96 16.58
N GLU A 316 -12.74 -4.97 17.18
CA GLU A 316 -12.85 -4.57 18.58
C GLU A 316 -12.34 -5.73 19.45
N VAL A 317 -11.02 -5.90 19.52
CA VAL A 317 -10.47 -6.65 20.66
C VAL A 317 -10.66 -5.76 21.87
N SER A 318 -11.76 -5.98 22.60
CA SER A 318 -11.96 -5.35 23.90
C SER A 318 -10.93 -5.93 24.86
N TYR A 319 -9.96 -5.11 25.24
CA TYR A 319 -9.01 -5.45 26.28
C TYR A 319 -9.54 -4.91 27.61
N GLU A 320 -9.93 -5.80 28.51
CA GLU A 320 -10.34 -5.39 29.85
C GLU A 320 -9.16 -4.82 30.63
N TYR A 321 -9.34 -3.66 31.27
CA TYR A 321 -8.28 -2.95 31.99
C TYR A 321 -7.53 -3.85 32.99
N GLU A 322 -8.25 -4.64 33.78
CA GLU A 322 -7.64 -5.53 34.77
C GLU A 322 -6.80 -6.65 34.15
N GLN A 323 -7.10 -7.05 32.91
CA GLN A 323 -6.28 -8.00 32.18
C GLN A 323 -4.99 -7.33 31.68
N VAL A 324 -5.12 -6.16 31.05
CA VAL A 324 -4.00 -5.41 30.46
C VAL A 324 -3.01 -4.94 31.52
N ARG A 325 -3.50 -4.46 32.67
CA ARG A 325 -2.68 -4.00 33.79
C ARG A 325 -1.69 -5.07 34.26
N ASN A 326 -2.05 -6.34 34.10
CA ASN A 326 -1.26 -7.49 34.53
C ASN A 326 -0.44 -8.13 33.39
N TRP A 327 -0.44 -7.54 32.19
CA TRP A 327 0.34 -8.05 31.06
C TRP A 327 1.84 -7.95 31.30
N ARG A 328 2.55 -9.02 30.93
CA ARG A 328 4.01 -9.06 30.87
C ARG A 328 4.48 -8.77 29.43
N LEU A 329 5.78 -8.61 29.25
CA LEU A 329 6.39 -8.33 27.93
C LEU A 329 5.92 -9.28 26.82
N LYS A 330 5.76 -10.58 27.12
CA LYS A 330 5.27 -11.59 26.16
C LYS A 330 3.81 -11.37 25.75
N ASP A 331 2.99 -10.81 26.65
CA ASP A 331 1.56 -10.58 26.43
C ASP A 331 1.38 -9.31 25.58
N TRP A 332 2.30 -8.34 25.71
CA TRP A 332 2.36 -7.13 24.89
C TRP A 332 2.85 -7.34 23.46
N ALA A 333 3.57 -8.43 23.17
CA ALA A 333 4.23 -8.62 21.87
C ALA A 333 3.28 -8.50 20.67
N LYS A 334 2.18 -9.27 20.64
CA LYS A 334 1.19 -9.23 19.55
C LYS A 334 0.35 -7.94 19.53
N PRO A 335 -0.16 -7.43 20.67
CA PRO A 335 -0.84 -6.12 20.69
C PRO A 335 0.05 -5.00 20.16
N MET A 336 1.34 -4.99 20.51
CA MET A 336 2.27 -3.95 20.06
C MET A 336 2.52 -4.00 18.55
N THR A 337 2.71 -5.18 17.96
CA THR A 337 2.86 -5.30 16.49
C THR A 337 1.61 -4.81 15.77
N ARG A 338 0.42 -5.12 16.29
CA ARG A 338 -0.85 -4.62 15.75
C ARG A 338 -1.02 -3.12 15.88
N ILE A 339 -0.80 -2.55 17.07
CA ILE A 339 -0.90 -1.11 17.31
C ILE A 339 0.04 -0.36 16.38
N SER A 340 1.28 -0.84 16.22
CA SER A 340 2.26 -0.28 15.30
C SER A 340 1.77 -0.36 13.84
N GLY A 341 1.29 -1.53 13.41
CA GLY A 341 0.81 -1.75 12.05
C GLY A 341 -0.44 -0.94 11.72
N ASP A 342 -1.48 -1.01 12.55
CA ASP A 342 -2.74 -0.29 12.34
C ASP A 342 -2.52 1.23 12.44
N GLY A 343 -1.72 1.69 13.42
CA GLY A 343 -1.38 3.10 13.58
C GLY A 343 -0.58 3.65 12.39
N SER A 344 0.39 2.88 11.89
CA SER A 344 1.13 3.23 10.67
C SER A 344 0.21 3.30 9.45
N ALA A 345 -0.70 2.33 9.29
CA ALA A 345 -1.59 2.27 8.14
C ALA A 345 -2.61 3.42 8.10
N ASP A 346 -3.23 3.72 9.26
CA ASP A 346 -4.15 4.85 9.42
C ASP A 346 -3.44 6.20 9.21
N SER A 347 -2.22 6.36 9.74
CA SER A 347 -1.43 7.60 9.56
C SER A 347 -1.08 7.84 8.09
N VAL A 348 -0.69 6.77 7.36
CA VAL A 348 -0.42 6.84 5.93
C VAL A 348 -1.67 7.15 5.14
N ASP A 349 -2.79 6.48 5.42
CA ASP A 349 -4.06 6.74 4.73
C ASP A 349 -4.52 8.20 4.89
N GLN A 350 -4.45 8.72 6.12
CA GLN A 350 -4.73 10.13 6.38
C GLN A 350 -3.79 11.03 5.60
N THR A 351 -2.48 10.78 5.63
CA THR A 351 -1.46 11.59 4.94
C THR A 351 -1.66 11.61 3.43
N VAL A 352 -1.91 10.44 2.82
CA VAL A 352 -2.15 10.33 1.39
C VAL A 352 -3.46 11.01 1.02
N ALA A 353 -4.55 10.76 1.76
CA ALA A 353 -5.79 11.48 1.54
C ALA A 353 -5.52 13.00 1.58
N MET A 354 -4.78 13.50 2.58
CA MET A 354 -4.40 14.91 2.70
C MET A 354 -3.66 15.44 1.48
N ALA A 355 -2.69 14.70 0.95
CA ALA A 355 -1.99 15.11 -0.25
C ALA A 355 -2.94 15.26 -1.46
N PHE A 356 -3.93 14.37 -1.60
CA PHE A 356 -4.86 14.39 -2.73
C PHE A 356 -5.96 15.47 -2.63
N GLN A 357 -6.14 16.16 -1.48
CA GLN A 357 -7.11 17.25 -1.27
C GLN A 357 -8.42 17.19 -2.09
N GLN A 358 -8.60 18.08 -3.06
CA GLN A 358 -9.79 18.19 -3.92
C GLN A 358 -9.91 17.04 -4.94
N CYS A 359 -8.82 16.31 -5.19
CA CYS A 359 -8.76 15.11 -6.04
C CYS A 359 -8.91 13.79 -5.25
N ARG A 360 -9.14 13.85 -3.93
CA ARG A 360 -9.30 12.66 -3.06
C ARG A 360 -10.32 11.67 -3.62
N SER A 361 -11.51 12.15 -3.97
CA SER A 361 -12.61 11.30 -4.43
C SER A 361 -12.42 10.75 -5.85
N SER A 362 -11.48 11.29 -6.63
CA SER A 362 -11.31 10.94 -8.05
C SER A 362 -9.96 10.31 -8.40
N ASN A 363 -8.98 10.32 -7.49
CA ASN A 363 -7.64 9.80 -7.78
C ASN A 363 -7.06 8.89 -6.69
N TYR A 364 -7.60 8.88 -5.46
CA TYR A 364 -7.14 8.01 -4.38
C TYR A 364 -8.31 7.20 -3.81
N VAL A 365 -8.30 5.89 -4.02
CA VAL A 365 -9.31 4.98 -3.46
C VAL A 365 -8.66 4.08 -2.42
N ARG A 366 -9.16 4.17 -1.20
CA ARG A 366 -8.82 3.27 -0.10
C ARG A 366 -9.96 2.28 0.10
N ILE A 367 -9.71 0.98 -0.05
CA ILE A 367 -10.68 -0.09 0.26
C ILE A 367 -10.24 -0.79 1.52
N GLN A 368 -11.13 -0.86 2.51
CA GLN A 368 -10.91 -1.56 3.76
C GLN A 368 -12.24 -1.90 4.44
N ALA A 369 -12.22 -2.86 5.35
CA ALA A 369 -13.40 -3.22 6.13
C ALA A 369 -13.66 -2.21 7.25
N ASN A 370 -14.93 -1.91 7.46
CA ASN A 370 -15.43 -1.15 8.61
C ASN A 370 -15.92 -2.12 9.68
N GLY A 371 -15.33 -2.09 10.88
CA GLY A 371 -15.66 -2.99 11.98
C GLY A 371 -17.10 -2.86 12.51
N SER A 372 -17.84 -1.82 12.13
CA SER A 372 -19.17 -1.53 12.69
C SER A 372 -20.27 -2.56 12.37
N SER A 373 -20.11 -3.41 11.35
CA SER A 373 -21.11 -4.42 10.96
C SER A 373 -20.63 -5.86 11.08
N LEU A 374 -19.41 -6.08 11.56
CA LEU A 374 -18.76 -7.39 11.60
C LEU A 374 -18.64 -7.89 13.04
N GLY A 375 -18.95 -9.17 13.25
CA GLY A 375 -18.81 -9.79 14.56
C GLY A 375 -17.36 -9.72 15.08
N ARG A 376 -17.19 -9.67 16.41
CA ARG A 376 -15.87 -9.61 17.04
C ARG A 376 -15.01 -10.77 16.58
N CYS A 377 -13.90 -10.50 15.88
CA CYS A 377 -12.94 -11.56 15.58
C CYS A 377 -11.99 -11.78 16.77
N GLY A 378 -11.43 -12.99 16.86
CA GLY A 378 -10.53 -13.33 17.95
C GLY A 378 -9.16 -12.63 17.86
N PRO A 379 -8.40 -12.60 18.97
CA PRO A 379 -7.10 -11.94 19.03
C PRO A 379 -5.99 -12.68 18.26
N ASN A 380 -6.30 -13.65 17.41
CA ASN A 380 -5.35 -14.35 16.53
C ASN A 380 -5.88 -14.45 15.09
N VAL A 381 -6.91 -13.67 14.71
CA VAL A 381 -7.54 -13.73 13.37
C VAL A 381 -6.52 -13.53 12.22
N ASP A 382 -5.45 -12.78 12.48
CA ASP A 382 -4.34 -12.48 11.57
C ASP A 382 -3.32 -13.62 11.44
N THR A 383 -3.31 -14.58 12.36
CA THR A 383 -2.31 -15.66 12.41
C THR A 383 -2.91 -17.05 12.46
N ASP A 384 -4.24 -17.19 12.58
CA ASP A 384 -4.94 -18.48 12.61
C ASP A 384 -5.25 -19.01 11.20
N PRO A 385 -4.60 -20.09 10.73
CA PRO A 385 -4.88 -20.69 9.43
C PRO A 385 -5.98 -21.77 9.51
N SER A 386 -6.80 -21.80 10.57
CA SER A 386 -7.89 -22.76 10.71
C SER A 386 -8.91 -22.59 9.57
N PRO A 387 -9.51 -23.70 9.05
CA PRO A 387 -10.55 -23.59 8.03
C PRO A 387 -11.75 -22.71 8.47
N SER A 388 -12.05 -22.69 9.77
CA SER A 388 -13.06 -21.80 10.34
C SER A 388 -12.69 -20.32 10.21
N ASN A 389 -11.44 -19.96 10.52
CA ASN A 389 -10.99 -18.57 10.40
C ASN A 389 -10.85 -18.15 8.93
N VAL A 390 -10.38 -19.04 8.06
CA VAL A 390 -10.35 -18.80 6.62
C VAL A 390 -11.75 -18.53 6.08
N LYS A 391 -12.74 -19.39 6.43
CA LYS A 391 -14.13 -19.21 6.02
C LYS A 391 -14.69 -17.88 6.54
N LEU A 392 -14.46 -17.56 7.82
CA LEU A 392 -14.84 -16.27 8.40
C LEU A 392 -14.26 -15.11 7.58
N LEU A 393 -12.94 -15.10 7.35
CA LEU A 393 -12.28 -14.02 6.59
C LEU A 393 -12.77 -13.90 5.15
N MET A 394 -13.19 -14.99 4.52
CA MET A 394 -13.83 -14.94 3.20
C MET A 394 -15.20 -14.27 3.26
N GLU A 395 -16.03 -14.60 4.25
CA GLU A 395 -17.34 -13.96 4.48
C GLU A 395 -17.17 -12.47 4.80
N ILE A 396 -16.18 -12.13 5.64
CA ILE A 396 -15.81 -10.75 5.94
C ILE A 396 -15.37 -10.01 4.67
N GLY A 397 -14.55 -10.63 3.81
CA GLY A 397 -14.12 -10.02 2.55
C GLY A 397 -15.27 -9.76 1.58
N GLU A 398 -16.27 -10.63 1.54
CA GLU A 398 -17.48 -10.43 0.74
C GLU A 398 -18.37 -9.32 1.32
N GLU A 399 -18.48 -9.24 2.64
CA GLU A 399 -19.23 -8.18 3.30
C GLU A 399 -18.52 -6.82 3.16
N MET A 400 -17.20 -6.78 3.28
CA MET A 400 -16.38 -5.59 3.07
C MET A 400 -16.70 -4.95 1.72
N LEU A 401 -16.87 -5.73 0.65
CA LEU A 401 -17.21 -5.18 -0.67
C LEU A 401 -18.57 -4.47 -0.68
N LYS A 402 -19.55 -4.95 0.09
CA LYS A 402 -20.91 -4.36 0.16
C LYS A 402 -20.98 -3.14 1.07
N GLN A 403 -20.06 -3.03 2.03
CA GLN A 403 -20.00 -1.90 2.95
C GLN A 403 -19.79 -0.58 2.20
N LYS A 404 -20.39 0.49 2.74
CA LYS A 404 -20.09 1.86 2.33
C LYS A 404 -18.62 2.16 2.57
N ASN A 405 -17.97 2.77 1.57
CA ASN A 405 -16.56 3.06 1.61
C ASN A 405 -16.25 4.06 2.73
N VAL A 406 -15.12 3.87 3.41
CA VAL A 406 -14.68 4.77 4.49
C VAL A 406 -13.50 5.58 3.99
N GLU A 407 -13.62 6.90 4.02
CA GLU A 407 -12.62 7.83 3.51
C GLU A 407 -12.06 8.71 4.63
N SER A 408 -10.74 8.91 4.64
CA SER A 408 -10.08 9.80 5.59
C SER A 408 -10.21 11.28 5.18
N ILE A 409 -10.69 12.12 6.12
CA ILE A 409 -10.82 13.58 5.96
C ILE A 409 -9.74 14.29 6.76
N LEU A 410 -9.20 15.38 6.20
CA LEU A 410 -8.31 16.33 6.87
C LEU A 410 -8.94 16.82 8.19
N PHE A 411 -8.32 16.48 9.33
CA PHE A 411 -8.75 16.88 10.68
C PHE A 411 -10.20 16.50 11.08
N GLY A 412 -10.93 15.78 10.23
CA GLY A 412 -12.33 15.37 10.43
C GLY A 412 -12.49 13.87 10.72
N GLY A 413 -11.40 13.12 10.84
CA GLY A 413 -11.43 11.68 11.06
C GLY A 413 -11.82 10.91 9.79
N LYS A 414 -12.80 10.02 9.89
CA LYS A 414 -13.26 9.15 8.80
C LYS A 414 -14.71 9.49 8.44
N ARG A 415 -15.02 9.67 7.15
CA ARG A 415 -16.40 9.74 6.63
C ARG A 415 -16.82 8.44 5.98
N ILE A 416 -18.11 8.17 6.03
CA ILE A 416 -18.74 7.10 5.26
C ILE A 416 -19.23 7.71 3.94
N SER A 417 -18.76 7.15 2.83
CA SER A 417 -19.15 7.54 1.47
C SER A 417 -20.56 7.04 1.15
N GLU A 418 -21.21 7.67 0.17
CA GLU A 418 -22.47 7.19 -0.39
C GLU A 418 -22.27 5.93 -1.24
N GLU A 419 -21.05 5.71 -1.75
CA GLU A 419 -20.70 4.54 -2.56
C GLU A 419 -20.17 3.40 -1.68
N SER A 420 -20.47 2.17 -2.07
CA SER A 420 -19.88 0.96 -1.52
C SER A 420 -18.44 0.76 -2.01
N ASN A 421 -17.68 -0.05 -1.27
CA ASN A 421 -16.36 -0.49 -1.69
C ASN A 421 -16.39 -1.15 -3.08
N MET A 422 -17.45 -1.92 -3.36
CA MET A 422 -17.68 -2.56 -4.65
C MET A 422 -17.91 -1.54 -5.77
N GLU A 423 -18.81 -0.56 -5.56
CA GLU A 423 -19.07 0.51 -6.54
C GLU A 423 -17.80 1.32 -6.84
N LYS A 424 -17.00 1.63 -5.82
CA LYS A 424 -15.71 2.30 -5.99
C LYS A 424 -14.69 1.48 -6.77
N LEU A 425 -14.60 0.17 -6.52
CA LEU A 425 -13.72 -0.71 -7.29
C LEU A 425 -14.19 -0.81 -8.75
N ASP A 426 -15.50 -0.86 -8.99
CA ASP A 426 -16.07 -0.87 -10.33
C ASP A 426 -15.80 0.43 -11.10
N TRP A 427 -15.94 1.57 -10.42
CA TRP A 427 -15.57 2.87 -10.99
C TRP A 427 -14.06 2.93 -11.28
N PHE A 428 -13.22 2.52 -10.32
CA PHE A 428 -11.76 2.53 -10.47
C PHE A 428 -11.30 1.63 -11.62
N ALA A 429 -11.92 0.45 -11.79
CA ALA A 429 -11.68 -0.42 -12.94
C ALA A 429 -12.01 0.27 -14.28
N GLY A 430 -13.05 1.10 -14.31
CA GLY A 430 -13.38 1.93 -15.48
C GLY A 430 -12.28 2.94 -15.78
N GLU A 431 -11.81 3.67 -14.77
CA GLU A 431 -10.72 4.64 -14.92
C GLU A 431 -9.41 3.99 -15.38
N LEU A 432 -9.08 2.81 -14.86
CA LEU A 432 -7.93 2.02 -15.29
C LEU A 432 -8.03 1.62 -16.77
N VAL A 433 -9.19 1.14 -17.22
CA VAL A 433 -9.42 0.76 -18.63
C VAL A 433 -9.33 1.99 -19.53
N LEU A 434 -9.94 3.11 -19.12
CA LEU A 434 -9.86 4.37 -19.86
C LEU A 434 -8.42 4.87 -19.97
N GLU A 435 -7.66 4.84 -18.89
CA GLU A 435 -6.26 5.26 -18.92
C GLU A 435 -5.40 4.31 -19.78
N HIS A 436 -5.64 3.00 -19.70
CA HIS A 436 -4.99 2.01 -20.58
C HIS A 436 -5.29 2.28 -22.05
N GLN A 437 -6.55 2.54 -22.42
CA GLN A 437 -6.94 2.87 -23.80
C GLN A 437 -6.33 4.19 -24.27
N ARG A 438 -6.32 5.23 -23.42
CA ARG A 438 -5.70 6.52 -23.75
C ARG A 438 -4.23 6.36 -24.11
N ARG A 439 -3.50 5.48 -23.41
CA ARG A 439 -2.08 5.23 -23.68
C ARG A 439 -1.84 4.62 -25.05
N SER A 440 -2.70 3.72 -25.52
CA SER A 440 -2.60 3.12 -26.86
C SER A 440 -2.71 4.15 -28.00
N CYS A 441 -3.29 5.31 -27.71
CA CYS A 441 -3.45 6.41 -28.68
C CYS A 441 -2.40 7.53 -28.52
N ARG A 442 -1.46 7.43 -27.56
CA ARG A 442 -0.46 8.48 -27.32
C ARG A 442 0.81 8.26 -28.15
N ILE A 443 1.38 9.38 -28.59
CA ILE A 443 2.66 9.41 -29.33
C ILE A 443 3.85 9.19 -28.39
N ALA A 444 3.79 9.73 -27.18
CA ALA A 444 4.84 9.58 -26.16
C ALA A 444 4.39 8.62 -25.05
N PRO A 445 5.28 7.74 -24.56
CA PRO A 445 4.94 6.81 -23.49
C PRO A 445 4.77 7.55 -22.15
N THR A 446 3.69 7.25 -21.43
CA THR A 446 3.47 7.76 -20.05
C THR A 446 4.54 7.25 -19.08
N VAL A 447 5.06 6.04 -19.34
CA VAL A 447 6.04 5.36 -18.49
C VAL A 447 7.16 4.78 -19.34
N ALA A 448 8.40 4.96 -18.88
CA ALA A 448 9.61 4.44 -19.52
C ALA A 448 10.23 3.33 -18.66
N PHE A 449 9.58 2.17 -18.59
CA PHE A 449 10.07 1.06 -17.75
C PHE A 449 11.46 0.60 -18.18
N LYS A 450 12.39 0.52 -17.22
CA LYS A 450 13.67 -0.13 -17.46
C LYS A 450 13.43 -1.59 -17.82
N GLN A 451 14.13 -2.06 -18.84
CA GLN A 451 14.10 -3.47 -19.24
C GLN A 451 15.40 -4.14 -18.77
N PRO A 452 15.35 -5.41 -18.31
CA PRO A 452 16.57 -6.16 -18.03
C PRO A 452 17.44 -6.21 -19.29
N SER A 453 18.73 -5.95 -19.14
CA SER A 453 19.68 -6.10 -20.24
C SER A 453 19.61 -7.53 -20.78
N PRO A 454 19.55 -7.73 -22.11
CA PRO A 454 19.54 -9.08 -22.68
C PRO A 454 20.81 -9.79 -22.21
N LYS A 455 20.65 -10.98 -21.62
CA LYS A 455 21.79 -11.82 -21.24
C LYS A 455 22.54 -12.18 -22.53
N ILE A 456 23.77 -11.71 -22.65
CA ILE A 456 24.69 -12.18 -23.69
C ILE A 456 24.98 -13.64 -23.33
N ASN A 457 24.44 -14.56 -24.13
CA ASN A 457 24.64 -16.01 -23.95
C ASN A 457 26.08 -16.41 -24.22
#